data_AF-A0A6A7RQN4-F1
#
_entry.id   AF-A0A6A7RQN4-F1
#
_cell.length_a   1.000
_cell.length_b   1.000
_cell.length_c   1.000
_cell.angle_alpha   90.00
_cell.angle_beta   90.00
_cell.angle_gamma   90.00
#
_symmetry.space_group_name_H-M   'P 1'
#
loop_
_entity.id
_entity.type
_entity.pdbx_description
1 polymer ?
#
loop_
_entity_poly.entity_id
_entity_poly.type
_entity_poly.pdbx_seq_one_letter_code
_entity_poly.pdbx_strand_id
1 'polypeptide(L)'
;MTNLFVKPKGCTTDFTPKRDNWRRKNKVPTLILNATTLNTGHNWQFTASWMGESPWSVDPAVDGNYRLRRVYYADAQGIEIKDGERRGVRLGTAVGASACVPGLFEPIVLRGVYANKTVRLVDGGVHDNQGVVGLLEQDCNVLLVSDASGQMESQDEPSNSVIGVPLRSNSILMSRVREAEYDDLVARRSTSLLRGFMFVHLKKDLDVEAVNWAGCDEPVEASDDARPAELRGPRTRYGIRKSVQRRLAAIRTDLDSFSDSEAYALMVSGYRMTEFEFPRTVSGCEAPAEEAVQWPFVAVEPAMDRADDSGKLLELLSVANQGAFKVWKLYPPLRILGWILIAVLAACAAWGLWKWRDEAVITYRTIGILLLVLIASALVGKGVMRIARFRETVRKILFGIGMALIGFSAAKIHLAFFDKRFLKLGRIERLLP
;
A
#
# COMPACT_ATOMS: atom_id res chain seq x y z
N MET A 1 -18.22 -13.89 -8.76
CA MET A 1 -16.81 -14.34 -8.65
C MET A 1 -16.60 -15.84 -8.86
N THR A 2 -17.61 -16.57 -9.35
CA THR A 2 -17.57 -18.03 -9.54
C THR A 2 -16.53 -18.49 -10.58
N ASN A 3 -16.12 -17.62 -11.51
CA ASN A 3 -15.04 -17.92 -12.47
C ASN A 3 -13.67 -18.15 -11.80
N LEU A 4 -13.54 -17.90 -10.49
CA LEU A 4 -12.34 -18.21 -9.70
C LEU A 4 -12.28 -19.67 -9.23
N PHE A 5 -13.34 -20.45 -9.42
CA PHE A 5 -13.30 -21.87 -9.08
C PHE A 5 -12.33 -22.60 -10.03
N VAL A 6 -11.32 -23.24 -9.45
CA VAL A 6 -10.38 -24.08 -10.18
C VAL A 6 -10.90 -25.51 -10.14
N LYS A 7 -11.26 -26.06 -11.31
CA LYS A 7 -11.57 -27.49 -11.46
C LYS A 7 -10.29 -28.25 -11.85
N PRO A 8 -9.74 -29.10 -10.97
CA PRO A 8 -8.50 -29.79 -11.28
C PRO A 8 -8.69 -30.82 -12.39
N LYS A 9 -7.64 -31.02 -13.20
CA LYS A 9 -7.62 -32.08 -14.22
C LYS A 9 -7.92 -33.44 -13.57
N GLY A 10 -8.82 -34.20 -14.19
CA GLY A 10 -9.24 -35.53 -13.74
C GLY A 10 -10.35 -35.57 -12.69
N CYS A 11 -10.82 -34.42 -12.18
CA CYS A 11 -11.98 -34.39 -11.28
C CYS A 11 -13.29 -34.40 -12.08
N THR A 12 -14.09 -35.46 -11.90
CA THR A 12 -15.43 -35.60 -12.51
C THR A 12 -16.54 -35.03 -11.62
N THR A 13 -16.34 -35.05 -10.30
CA THR A 13 -17.26 -34.48 -9.30
C THR A 13 -16.87 -33.06 -8.90
N ASP A 14 -17.73 -32.42 -8.09
CA ASP A 14 -17.41 -31.16 -7.43
C ASP A 14 -16.14 -31.30 -6.57
N PHE A 15 -15.27 -30.30 -6.65
CA PHE A 15 -13.99 -30.26 -5.93
C PHE A 15 -13.96 -29.07 -4.97
N THR A 16 -13.63 -29.32 -3.70
CA THR A 16 -13.53 -28.31 -2.66
C THR A 16 -12.12 -28.33 -2.06
N PRO A 17 -11.30 -27.27 -2.23
CA PRO A 17 -9.93 -27.23 -1.73
C PRO A 17 -9.78 -27.66 -0.26
N LYS A 18 -10.66 -27.18 0.64
CA LYS A 18 -10.61 -27.51 2.08
C LYS A 18 -10.81 -29.01 2.38
N ARG A 19 -11.54 -29.75 1.53
CA ARG A 19 -11.88 -31.17 1.74
C ARG A 19 -11.06 -32.13 0.90
N ASP A 20 -10.64 -31.70 -0.29
CA ASP A 20 -10.13 -32.60 -1.33
C ASP A 20 -8.64 -32.40 -1.65
N ASN A 21 -8.02 -31.29 -1.22
CA ASN A 21 -6.60 -31.02 -1.50
C ASN A 21 -5.66 -32.08 -0.93
N TRP A 22 -6.00 -32.74 0.17
CA TRP A 22 -5.15 -33.76 0.78
C TRP A 22 -4.83 -34.91 -0.19
N ARG A 23 -5.77 -35.25 -1.09
CA ARG A 23 -5.61 -36.34 -2.09
C ARG A 23 -4.72 -35.98 -3.27
N ARG A 24 -4.36 -34.70 -3.42
CA ARG A 24 -3.65 -34.21 -4.61
C ARG A 24 -2.17 -33.97 -4.33
N LYS A 25 -1.31 -34.32 -5.28
CA LYS A 25 0.09 -33.85 -5.28
C LYS A 25 0.12 -32.32 -5.43
N ASN A 26 -0.49 -31.81 -6.50
CA ASN A 26 -0.58 -30.37 -6.77
C ASN A 26 -1.86 -29.81 -6.13
N LYS A 27 -1.68 -29.01 -5.07
CA LYS A 27 -2.77 -28.41 -4.31
C LYS A 27 -3.43 -27.28 -5.11
N VAL A 28 -4.73 -27.10 -4.91
CA VAL A 28 -5.48 -25.97 -5.48
C VAL A 28 -5.50 -24.84 -4.45
N PRO A 29 -5.05 -23.63 -4.80
CA PRO A 29 -5.09 -22.50 -3.89
C PRO A 29 -6.52 -22.00 -3.68
N THR A 30 -6.76 -21.36 -2.53
CA THR A 30 -7.96 -20.56 -2.28
C THR A 30 -7.56 -19.11 -2.18
N LEU A 31 -8.22 -18.24 -2.96
CA LEU A 31 -7.99 -16.80 -2.93
C LEU A 31 -9.00 -16.13 -2.00
N ILE A 32 -8.50 -15.33 -1.08
CA ILE A 32 -9.28 -14.43 -0.23
C ILE A 32 -8.75 -13.02 -0.49
N LEU A 33 -9.64 -12.09 -0.84
CA LEU A 33 -9.32 -10.67 -0.95
C LEU A 33 -9.97 -9.93 0.21
N ASN A 34 -9.17 -9.26 1.02
CA ASN A 34 -9.63 -8.47 2.15
C ASN A 34 -9.95 -7.03 1.73
N ALA A 35 -10.92 -6.44 2.42
CA ALA A 35 -11.28 -5.03 2.40
C ALA A 35 -11.70 -4.65 3.82
N THR A 36 -11.90 -3.36 4.08
CA THR A 36 -12.37 -2.89 5.39
C THR A 36 -13.75 -2.27 5.27
N THR A 37 -14.66 -2.65 6.16
CA THR A 37 -16.02 -2.10 6.17
C THR A 37 -16.07 -0.81 6.98
N LEU A 38 -16.37 0.32 6.35
CA LEU A 38 -16.53 1.60 7.07
C LEU A 38 -17.74 1.62 8.02
N ASN A 39 -18.70 0.72 7.83
CA ASN A 39 -19.92 0.64 8.63
C ASN A 39 -19.68 0.16 10.07
N THR A 40 -18.67 -0.69 10.27
CA THR A 40 -18.43 -1.47 11.50
C THR A 40 -16.98 -1.41 11.93
N GLY A 41 -16.06 -1.09 11.01
CA GLY A 41 -14.63 -1.18 11.25
C GLY A 41 -14.08 -2.60 11.12
N HIS A 42 -14.87 -3.58 10.68
CA HIS A 42 -14.45 -4.99 10.60
C HIS A 42 -13.83 -5.38 9.24
N ASN A 43 -13.03 -6.46 9.27
CA ASN A 43 -12.46 -7.12 8.10
C ASN A 43 -13.56 -7.71 7.21
N TRP A 44 -13.69 -7.20 5.99
CA TRP A 44 -14.54 -7.75 4.95
C TRP A 44 -13.72 -8.64 4.03
N GLN A 45 -14.26 -9.81 3.68
CA GLN A 45 -13.58 -10.76 2.82
C GLN A 45 -14.42 -11.07 1.58
N PHE A 46 -13.73 -11.22 0.46
CA PHE A 46 -14.27 -11.73 -0.79
C PHE A 46 -13.59 -13.05 -1.15
N THR A 47 -14.38 -14.05 -1.53
CA THR A 47 -13.88 -15.36 -1.96
C THR A 47 -14.50 -15.76 -3.30
N ALA A 48 -14.24 -16.97 -3.82
CA ALA A 48 -14.91 -17.43 -5.03
C ALA A 48 -16.44 -17.62 -4.84
N SER A 49 -16.90 -17.92 -3.61
CA SER A 49 -18.27 -18.38 -3.33
C SER A 49 -19.11 -17.42 -2.47
N TRP A 50 -18.47 -16.62 -1.61
CA TRP A 50 -19.16 -15.73 -0.67
C TRP A 50 -18.39 -14.43 -0.43
N MET A 51 -19.08 -13.46 0.17
CA MET A 51 -18.50 -12.24 0.72
C MET A 51 -19.11 -11.87 2.08
N GLY A 52 -18.41 -11.11 2.90
CA GLY A 52 -18.92 -10.58 4.17
C GLY A 52 -17.85 -10.39 5.24
N GLU A 53 -18.25 -9.97 6.42
CA GLU A 53 -17.32 -9.77 7.53
C GLU A 53 -16.85 -11.10 8.13
N SER A 54 -15.57 -11.16 8.51
CA SER A 54 -15.02 -12.29 9.23
C SER A 54 -15.62 -12.36 10.64
N PRO A 55 -16.13 -13.53 11.09
CA PRO A 55 -16.50 -13.74 12.48
C PRO A 55 -15.29 -13.81 13.42
N TRP A 56 -14.10 -14.10 12.90
CA TRP A 56 -12.90 -14.36 13.70
C TRP A 56 -12.30 -13.08 14.30
N SER A 57 -12.41 -11.95 13.59
CA SER A 57 -11.84 -10.67 14.00
C SER A 57 -12.72 -9.86 14.96
N VAL A 58 -13.87 -10.39 15.37
CA VAL A 58 -14.84 -9.68 16.24
C VAL A 58 -14.87 -10.36 17.60
N ASP A 59 -14.36 -9.67 18.62
CA ASP A 59 -14.43 -10.10 20.02
C ASP A 59 -15.58 -9.36 20.73
N PRO A 60 -16.70 -10.04 21.05
CA PRO A 60 -17.85 -9.42 21.70
C PRO A 60 -17.56 -8.81 23.08
N ALA A 61 -16.44 -9.16 23.73
CA ALA A 61 -16.06 -8.60 25.02
C ALA A 61 -15.61 -7.13 24.92
N VAL A 62 -15.09 -6.73 23.76
CA VAL A 62 -14.55 -5.38 23.51
C VAL A 62 -15.23 -4.68 22.32
N ASP A 63 -15.99 -5.43 21.51
CA ASP A 63 -16.69 -4.94 20.34
C ASP A 63 -18.19 -5.23 20.40
N GLY A 64 -18.97 -4.18 20.67
CA GLY A 64 -20.43 -4.23 20.72
C GLY A 64 -21.12 -3.92 19.38
N ASN A 65 -20.37 -3.78 18.27
CA ASN A 65 -20.96 -3.42 16.99
C ASN A 65 -21.73 -4.59 16.36
N TYR A 66 -22.70 -4.26 15.50
CA TYR A 66 -23.36 -5.30 14.69
C TYR A 66 -22.39 -5.86 13.66
N ARG A 67 -22.59 -7.12 13.25
CA ARG A 67 -21.79 -7.77 12.21
C ARG A 67 -22.57 -7.96 10.91
N LEU A 68 -21.97 -7.59 9.77
CA LEU A 68 -22.47 -7.88 8.44
C LEU A 68 -22.10 -9.32 8.03
N ARG A 69 -22.95 -10.28 8.41
CA ARG A 69 -22.75 -11.72 8.19
C ARG A 69 -22.59 -12.07 6.72
N ARG A 70 -21.69 -13.01 6.46
CA ARG A 70 -21.46 -13.61 5.14
C ARG A 70 -22.72 -13.97 4.37
N VAL A 71 -22.65 -13.71 3.06
CA VAL A 71 -23.66 -14.10 2.07
C VAL A 71 -22.97 -14.80 0.90
N TYR A 72 -23.53 -15.92 0.46
CA TYR A 72 -23.08 -16.57 -0.78
C TYR A 72 -23.56 -15.74 -1.97
N TYR A 73 -22.75 -15.67 -3.03
CA TYR A 73 -23.13 -14.87 -4.20
C TYR A 73 -24.43 -15.35 -4.87
N ALA A 74 -24.76 -16.64 -4.76
CA ALA A 74 -26.01 -17.21 -5.25
C ALA A 74 -27.24 -16.71 -4.46
N ASP A 75 -27.07 -16.43 -3.17
CA ASP A 75 -28.15 -16.02 -2.26
C ASP A 75 -28.28 -14.49 -2.16
N ALA A 76 -27.27 -13.76 -2.62
CA ALA A 76 -27.23 -12.30 -2.55
C ALA A 76 -28.33 -11.68 -3.45
N GLN A 77 -29.41 -11.22 -2.84
CA GLN A 77 -30.55 -10.63 -3.55
C GLN A 77 -30.28 -9.24 -4.12
N GLY A 78 -29.24 -8.55 -3.63
CA GLY A 78 -28.81 -7.24 -4.10
C GLY A 78 -27.29 -7.10 -4.16
N ILE A 79 -26.77 -6.99 -5.38
CA ILE A 79 -25.47 -6.43 -5.73
C ILE A 79 -25.78 -5.53 -6.93
N GLU A 80 -25.33 -4.28 -6.88
CA GLU A 80 -25.73 -3.14 -7.72
C GLU A 80 -26.40 -3.48 -9.07
N ILE A 81 -27.60 -2.94 -9.27
CA ILE A 81 -28.33 -2.99 -10.54
C ILE A 81 -27.74 -1.88 -11.43
N LYS A 82 -27.05 -2.26 -12.51
CA LYS A 82 -26.74 -1.33 -13.60
C LYS A 82 -27.62 -1.73 -14.78
N ASP A 83 -28.42 -0.79 -15.27
CA ASP A 83 -29.33 -0.97 -16.41
C ASP A 83 -30.45 -2.03 -16.21
N GLY A 84 -30.94 -2.20 -14.97
CA GLY A 84 -32.03 -3.16 -14.67
C GLY A 84 -31.58 -4.61 -14.49
N GLU A 85 -30.31 -4.93 -14.76
CA GLU A 85 -29.75 -6.27 -14.59
C GLU A 85 -29.01 -6.43 -13.25
N ARG A 86 -29.28 -7.53 -12.54
CA ARG A 86 -28.49 -7.97 -11.39
C ARG A 86 -27.08 -8.34 -11.87
N ARG A 87 -26.08 -7.50 -11.62
CA ARG A 87 -24.67 -7.84 -11.85
C ARG A 87 -24.05 -8.28 -10.53
N GLY A 88 -23.75 -9.57 -10.41
CA GLY A 88 -23.01 -10.09 -9.25
C GLY A 88 -21.62 -9.46 -9.11
N VAL A 89 -21.02 -9.55 -7.92
CA VAL A 89 -19.68 -9.00 -7.64
C VAL A 89 -18.65 -9.67 -8.55
N ARG A 90 -17.90 -8.84 -9.27
CA ARG A 90 -16.78 -9.24 -10.13
C ARG A 90 -15.46 -9.18 -9.36
N LEU A 91 -14.46 -9.91 -9.83
CA LEU A 91 -13.09 -9.83 -9.28
C LEU A 91 -12.58 -8.39 -9.25
N GLY A 92 -12.78 -7.63 -10.34
CA GLY A 92 -12.38 -6.23 -10.39
C GLY A 92 -13.04 -5.35 -9.31
N THR A 93 -14.26 -5.66 -8.88
CA THR A 93 -14.92 -4.95 -7.76
C THR A 93 -14.27 -5.29 -6.43
N ALA A 94 -13.95 -6.57 -6.20
CA ALA A 94 -13.28 -7.01 -4.98
C ALA A 94 -11.85 -6.44 -4.88
N VAL A 95 -11.08 -6.48 -5.97
CA VAL A 95 -9.75 -5.86 -6.07
C VAL A 95 -9.85 -4.35 -5.89
N GLY A 96 -10.82 -3.70 -6.54
CA GLY A 96 -11.04 -2.26 -6.40
C GLY A 96 -11.39 -1.84 -4.97
N ALA A 97 -12.14 -2.66 -4.24
CA ALA A 97 -12.41 -2.42 -2.81
C ALA A 97 -11.15 -2.62 -1.96
N SER A 98 -10.41 -3.71 -2.21
CA SER A 98 -9.18 -4.07 -1.49
C SER A 98 -8.07 -3.02 -1.61
N ALA A 99 -8.00 -2.31 -2.76
CA ALA A 99 -7.02 -1.25 -3.03
C ALA A 99 -7.59 0.18 -2.91
N CYS A 100 -8.76 0.34 -2.27
CA CYS A 100 -9.45 1.63 -2.18
C CYS A 100 -8.87 2.49 -1.03
N VAL A 101 -7.67 3.02 -1.24
CA VAL A 101 -6.95 3.84 -0.26
C VAL A 101 -7.80 5.06 0.18
N PRO A 102 -8.13 5.19 1.48
CA PRO A 102 -8.92 6.31 1.99
C PRO A 102 -8.32 7.68 1.64
N GLY A 103 -9.17 8.62 1.22
CA GLY A 103 -8.75 9.97 0.83
C GLY A 103 -8.28 10.10 -0.62
N LEU A 104 -7.86 8.99 -1.24
CA LEU A 104 -7.48 8.94 -2.66
C LEU A 104 -8.64 8.45 -3.54
N PHE A 105 -9.36 7.42 -3.11
CA PHE A 105 -10.47 6.83 -3.85
C PHE A 105 -11.79 6.92 -3.09
N GLU A 106 -12.90 6.98 -3.83
CA GLU A 106 -14.24 6.86 -3.24
C GLU A 106 -14.49 5.40 -2.83
N PRO A 107 -15.02 5.14 -1.61
CA PRO A 107 -15.31 3.79 -1.15
C PRO A 107 -16.22 3.01 -2.11
N ILE A 108 -15.94 1.72 -2.30
CA ILE A 108 -16.80 0.83 -3.08
C ILE A 108 -18.11 0.61 -2.33
N VAL A 109 -19.23 0.80 -3.02
CA VAL A 109 -20.56 0.76 -2.42
C VAL A 109 -21.30 -0.51 -2.81
N LEU A 110 -21.76 -1.30 -1.82
CA LEU A 110 -22.68 -2.42 -2.05
C LEU A 110 -24.04 -2.10 -1.44
N ARG A 111 -25.08 -2.04 -2.29
CA ARG A 111 -26.46 -1.76 -1.90
C ARG A 111 -27.33 -3.00 -2.04
N GLY A 112 -28.32 -3.14 -1.16
CA GLY A 112 -29.30 -4.23 -1.24
C GLY A 112 -28.79 -5.60 -0.79
N VAL A 113 -27.55 -5.69 -0.31
CA VAL A 113 -27.01 -6.91 0.31
C VAL A 113 -27.70 -7.18 1.66
N TYR A 114 -27.92 -6.12 2.44
CA TYR A 114 -28.60 -6.17 3.73
C TYR A 114 -29.73 -5.14 3.77
N ALA A 115 -30.84 -5.48 4.40
CA ALA A 115 -31.97 -4.59 4.57
C ALA A 115 -31.55 -3.29 5.27
N ASN A 116 -31.95 -2.14 4.71
CA ASN A 116 -31.71 -0.80 5.27
C ASN A 116 -30.24 -0.45 5.53
N LYS A 117 -29.29 -1.11 4.85
CA LYS A 117 -27.87 -0.81 4.98
C LYS A 117 -27.22 -0.62 3.61
N THR A 118 -26.34 0.37 3.53
CA THR A 118 -25.42 0.56 2.41
C THR A 118 -24.03 0.23 2.91
N VAL A 119 -23.44 -0.85 2.39
CA VAL A 119 -22.09 -1.27 2.75
C VAL A 119 -21.11 -0.39 1.99
N ARG A 120 -20.11 0.15 2.70
CA ARG A 120 -19.02 0.92 2.10
C ARG A 120 -17.69 0.27 2.45
N LEU A 121 -16.93 -0.06 1.42
CA LEU A 121 -15.68 -0.79 1.54
C LEU A 121 -14.52 0.09 1.12
N VAL A 122 -13.46 0.06 1.91
CA VAL A 122 -12.17 0.69 1.64
C VAL A 122 -11.06 -0.36 1.69
N ASP A 123 -9.84 0.10 1.45
CA ASP A 123 -8.63 -0.70 1.46
C ASP A 123 -8.55 -1.71 2.63
N GLY A 124 -8.14 -2.94 2.32
CA GLY A 124 -7.99 -4.01 3.31
C GLY A 124 -6.91 -3.72 4.35
N GLY A 125 -5.90 -2.95 3.96
CA GLY A 125 -4.79 -2.51 4.79
C GLY A 125 -5.18 -1.60 5.94
N VAL A 126 -6.39 -1.00 5.92
CA VAL A 126 -6.91 -0.24 7.08
C VAL A 126 -7.14 -1.14 8.30
N HIS A 127 -7.51 -2.41 8.08
CA HIS A 127 -7.77 -3.35 9.16
C HIS A 127 -6.69 -4.45 9.29
N ASP A 128 -6.30 -5.08 8.18
CA ASP A 128 -5.45 -6.28 8.19
C ASP A 128 -4.56 -6.24 6.96
N ASN A 129 -3.44 -5.52 7.04
CA ASN A 129 -2.60 -5.26 5.88
C ASN A 129 -1.78 -6.49 5.44
N GLN A 130 -1.58 -7.44 6.34
CA GLN A 130 -0.83 -8.67 6.09
C GLN A 130 -1.73 -9.85 5.68
N GLY A 131 -3.06 -9.66 5.70
CA GLY A 131 -4.05 -10.68 5.31
C GLY A 131 -4.13 -11.85 6.30
N VAL A 132 -3.73 -11.63 7.55
CA VAL A 132 -3.58 -12.67 8.57
C VAL A 132 -4.93 -13.18 9.07
N VAL A 133 -5.94 -12.31 9.14
CA VAL A 133 -7.29 -12.69 9.61
C VAL A 133 -7.85 -13.80 8.72
N GLY A 134 -7.67 -13.68 7.40
CA GLY A 134 -8.11 -14.69 6.44
C GLY A 134 -7.43 -16.05 6.64
N LEU A 135 -6.12 -16.06 6.94
CA LEU A 135 -5.36 -17.29 7.17
C LEU A 135 -5.76 -17.98 8.48
N LEU A 136 -5.81 -17.23 9.58
CA LEU A 136 -6.19 -17.76 10.89
C LEU A 136 -7.60 -18.33 10.87
N GLU A 137 -8.53 -17.62 10.21
CA GLU A 137 -9.89 -18.09 10.09
C GLU A 137 -10.03 -19.36 9.24
N GLN A 138 -9.15 -19.58 8.25
CA GLN A 138 -9.15 -20.83 7.49
C GLN A 138 -8.46 -21.98 8.24
N ASP A 139 -8.18 -21.82 9.54
CA ASP A 139 -7.52 -22.79 10.40
C ASP A 139 -6.09 -23.13 9.91
N CYS A 140 -5.43 -22.18 9.25
CA CYS A 140 -4.04 -22.37 8.82
C CYS A 140 -3.12 -22.46 10.06
N ASN A 141 -2.34 -23.54 10.14
CA ASN A 141 -1.36 -23.77 11.21
C ASN A 141 0.09 -23.56 10.75
N VAL A 142 0.30 -23.30 9.45
CA VAL A 142 1.57 -22.82 8.88
C VAL A 142 1.27 -21.51 8.18
N LEU A 143 1.88 -20.43 8.65
CA LEU A 143 1.70 -19.08 8.11
C LEU A 143 2.99 -18.63 7.43
N LEU A 144 2.86 -18.24 6.16
CA LEU A 144 3.93 -17.63 5.36
C LEU A 144 3.50 -16.21 5.02
N VAL A 145 4.06 -15.22 5.71
CA VAL A 145 3.69 -13.82 5.56
C VAL A 145 4.83 -13.07 4.87
N SER A 146 4.53 -12.52 3.70
CA SER A 146 5.43 -11.65 2.94
C SER A 146 4.92 -10.21 3.02
N ASP A 147 5.50 -9.43 3.92
CA ASP A 147 5.09 -8.07 4.19
C ASP A 147 5.97 -7.05 3.44
N ALA A 148 5.46 -6.62 2.27
CA ALA A 148 6.05 -5.55 1.47
C ALA A 148 5.40 -4.18 1.71
N SER A 149 4.67 -4.01 2.83
CA SER A 149 3.98 -2.76 3.12
C SER A 149 4.96 -1.59 3.30
N GLY A 150 4.48 -0.38 2.97
CA GLY A 150 5.23 0.85 3.24
C GLY A 150 5.40 1.05 4.74
N GLN A 151 6.56 0.64 5.26
CA GLN A 151 6.85 0.78 6.68
C GLN A 151 7.09 2.24 7.05
N MET A 152 6.70 2.60 8.27
CA MET A 152 6.89 3.95 8.77
C MET A 152 8.38 4.29 8.80
N GLU A 153 8.72 5.48 8.30
CA GLU A 153 10.08 6.02 8.33
C GLU A 153 10.23 7.01 9.49
N SER A 154 11.45 7.08 10.02
CA SER A 154 11.89 8.18 10.88
C SER A 154 11.83 9.49 10.11
N GLN A 155 11.44 10.57 10.80
CA GLN A 155 11.46 11.93 10.26
C GLN A 155 12.18 12.80 11.27
N ASP A 156 13.27 13.43 10.85
CA ASP A 156 14.05 14.32 11.72
C ASP A 156 13.22 15.56 12.08
N GLU A 157 12.42 16.05 11.13
CA GLU A 157 11.52 17.19 11.31
C GLU A 157 10.10 16.83 10.81
N PRO A 158 9.23 16.29 11.69
CA PRO A 158 7.84 16.01 11.31
C PRO A 158 7.04 17.30 11.12
N SER A 159 6.04 17.26 10.22
CA SER A 159 5.17 18.41 9.98
C SER A 159 4.39 18.83 11.23
N ASN A 160 4.35 20.12 11.53
CA ASN A 160 3.53 20.73 12.58
C ASN A 160 2.18 21.28 12.07
N SER A 161 1.82 20.99 10.82
CA SER A 161 0.61 21.53 10.20
C SER A 161 -0.65 20.78 10.62
N VAL A 162 -1.80 21.47 10.54
CA VAL A 162 -3.13 20.91 10.86
C VAL A 162 -3.49 19.69 10.00
N ILE A 163 -2.88 19.56 8.82
CA ILE A 163 -3.07 18.40 7.92
C ILE A 163 -1.97 17.36 8.13
N GLY A 164 -0.72 17.81 8.30
CA GLY A 164 0.43 16.92 8.45
C GLY A 164 0.41 16.09 9.73
N VAL A 165 -0.01 16.68 10.85
CA VAL A 165 -0.08 15.99 12.14
C VAL A 165 -1.08 14.82 12.09
N PRO A 166 -2.36 14.99 11.70
CA PRO A 166 -3.29 13.86 11.59
C PRO A 166 -2.82 12.75 10.65
N LEU A 167 -2.18 13.09 9.52
CA LEU A 167 -1.64 12.09 8.59
C LEU A 167 -0.49 11.29 9.23
N ARG A 168 0.44 11.98 9.93
CA ARG A 168 1.53 11.33 10.66
C ARG A 168 1.00 10.46 11.80
N SER A 169 0.00 10.93 12.55
CA SER A 169 -0.67 10.15 13.60
C SER A 169 -1.33 8.90 13.02
N ASN A 170 -1.99 9.00 11.87
CA ASN A 170 -2.56 7.83 11.19
C ASN A 170 -1.46 6.82 10.82
N SER A 171 -0.32 7.26 10.26
CA SER A 171 0.81 6.36 9.99
C SER A 171 1.35 5.67 11.26
N ILE A 172 1.40 6.38 12.39
CA ILE A 172 1.80 5.81 13.68
C ILE A 172 0.82 4.72 14.13
N LEU A 173 -0.49 5.00 14.06
CA LEU A 173 -1.53 4.04 14.42
C LEU A 173 -1.44 2.78 13.55
N MET A 174 -1.28 2.94 12.23
CA MET A 174 -1.10 1.82 11.31
C MET A 174 0.16 1.01 11.62
N SER A 175 1.29 1.66 11.97
CA SER A 175 2.52 0.96 12.38
C SER A 175 2.30 0.14 13.66
N ARG A 176 1.60 0.71 14.65
CA ARG A 176 1.27 0.02 15.90
C ARG A 176 0.33 -1.16 15.70
N VAL A 177 -0.65 -1.06 14.80
CA VAL A 177 -1.50 -2.20 14.42
C VAL A 177 -0.66 -3.34 13.82
N ARG A 178 0.19 -3.01 12.84
CA ARG A 178 1.12 -3.98 12.23
C ARG A 178 2.04 -4.66 13.25
N GLU A 179 2.59 -3.91 14.20
CA GLU A 179 3.43 -4.46 15.27
C GLU A 179 2.64 -5.39 16.19
N ALA A 180 1.42 -5.00 16.59
CA ALA A 180 0.55 -5.84 17.40
C ALA A 180 0.14 -7.15 16.69
N GLU A 181 -0.14 -7.10 15.38
CA GLU A 181 -0.42 -8.29 14.57
C GLU A 181 0.80 -9.22 14.49
N TYR A 182 2.00 -8.66 14.31
CA TYR A 182 3.24 -9.43 14.34
C TYR A 182 3.45 -10.11 15.70
N ASP A 183 3.29 -9.36 16.80
CA ASP A 183 3.47 -9.88 18.16
C ASP A 183 2.44 -10.98 18.50
N ASP A 184 1.18 -10.84 18.06
CA ASP A 184 0.16 -11.89 18.18
C ASP A 184 0.59 -13.18 17.47
N LEU A 185 1.10 -13.09 16.24
CA LEU A 185 1.60 -14.25 15.51
C LEU A 185 2.82 -14.89 16.18
N VAL A 186 3.74 -14.09 16.70
CA VAL A 186 4.90 -14.57 17.48
C VAL A 186 4.42 -15.29 18.75
N ALA A 187 3.44 -14.75 19.47
CA ALA A 187 2.86 -15.37 20.66
C ALA A 187 2.15 -16.69 20.33
N ARG A 188 1.41 -16.77 19.21
CA ARG A 188 0.81 -18.03 18.74
C ARG A 188 1.86 -19.07 18.36
N ARG A 189 2.98 -18.64 17.79
CA ARG A 189 4.11 -19.52 17.48
C ARG A 189 4.78 -20.04 18.76
N SER A 190 5.04 -19.19 19.75
CA SER A 190 5.68 -19.59 21.01
C SER A 190 4.81 -20.52 21.85
N THR A 191 3.48 -20.41 21.72
CA THR A 191 2.49 -21.30 22.37
C THR A 191 2.14 -22.55 21.55
N SER A 192 2.86 -22.82 20.46
CA SER A 192 2.65 -23.98 19.57
C SER A 192 1.27 -24.04 18.90
N LEU A 193 0.52 -22.93 18.85
CA LEU A 193 -0.69 -22.81 18.04
C LEU A 193 -0.37 -22.77 16.53
N LEU A 194 0.82 -22.24 16.19
CA LEU A 194 1.38 -22.31 14.84
C LEU A 194 2.52 -23.32 14.77
N ARG A 195 2.39 -24.30 13.87
CA ARG A 195 3.42 -25.30 13.56
C ARG A 195 4.57 -24.74 12.73
N GLY A 196 4.31 -23.72 11.92
CA GLY A 196 5.33 -22.99 11.16
C GLY A 196 4.93 -21.53 11.01
N PHE A 197 5.88 -20.63 11.13
CA PHE A 197 5.63 -19.19 10.99
C PHE A 197 6.83 -18.51 10.38
N MET A 198 6.71 -18.14 9.10
CA MET A 198 7.70 -17.35 8.38
C MET A 198 7.15 -15.94 8.19
N PHE A 199 7.92 -14.94 8.60
CA PHE A 199 7.59 -13.53 8.40
C PHE A 199 8.79 -12.81 7.78
N VAL A 200 8.63 -12.37 6.53
CA VAL A 200 9.65 -11.61 5.79
C VAL A 200 9.14 -10.19 5.52
N HIS A 201 9.99 -9.20 5.69
CA HIS A 201 9.65 -7.80 5.45
C HIS A 201 10.85 -7.00 4.96
N LEU A 202 10.60 -5.88 4.26
CA LEU A 202 11.66 -5.15 3.55
C LEU A 202 12.68 -4.45 4.45
N LYS A 203 12.38 -4.20 5.72
CA LYS A 203 13.35 -3.69 6.70
C LYS A 203 14.08 -4.78 7.50
N LYS A 204 13.92 -6.06 7.18
CA LYS A 204 14.60 -7.16 7.88
C LYS A 204 16.12 -7.02 7.75
N ASP A 205 16.85 -7.25 8.84
CA ASP A 205 18.32 -7.09 8.94
C ASP A 205 18.85 -5.67 8.64
N LEU A 206 17.98 -4.65 8.52
CA LEU A 206 18.39 -3.25 8.50
C LEU A 206 18.66 -2.77 9.93
N ASP A 207 19.69 -1.93 10.06
CA ASP A 207 20.12 -1.41 11.36
C ASP A 207 19.08 -0.46 11.95
N VAL A 208 18.84 -0.61 13.26
CA VAL A 208 18.19 0.39 14.11
C VAL A 208 19.31 1.05 14.90
N GLU A 209 19.49 2.34 14.72
CA GLU A 209 20.51 3.12 15.42
C GLU A 209 19.83 4.00 16.46
N ALA A 210 20.24 3.89 17.71
CA ALA A 210 19.85 4.83 18.75
C ALA A 210 20.53 6.19 18.48
N VAL A 211 19.75 7.27 18.53
CA VAL A 211 20.27 8.63 18.38
C VAL A 211 20.35 9.26 19.77
N ASN A 212 21.56 9.66 20.17
CA ASN A 212 21.78 10.35 21.43
C ASN A 212 21.18 11.77 21.40
N TRP A 213 20.67 12.25 22.53
CA TRP A 213 20.23 13.65 22.64
C TRP A 213 21.44 14.61 22.68
N ALA A 214 21.21 15.89 22.38
CA ALA A 214 22.27 16.89 22.41
C ALA A 214 22.81 17.04 23.85
N GLY A 215 24.13 16.88 24.02
CA GLY A 215 24.78 16.92 25.34
C GLY A 215 24.54 15.66 26.18
N CYS A 216 24.40 14.48 25.55
CA CYS A 216 24.27 13.22 26.26
C CYS A 216 25.54 12.90 27.09
N ASP A 217 25.38 12.84 28.41
CA ASP A 217 26.45 12.47 29.34
C ASP A 217 26.78 10.98 29.32
N GLU A 218 25.83 10.15 28.86
CA GLU A 218 25.94 8.69 28.73
C GLU A 218 25.54 8.25 27.31
N PRO A 219 26.36 8.56 26.29
CA PRO A 219 26.03 8.19 24.91
C PRO A 219 25.99 6.68 24.76
N VAL A 220 24.94 6.17 24.12
CA VAL A 220 24.91 4.79 23.65
C VAL A 220 25.72 4.74 22.36
N GLU A 221 26.83 4.01 22.33
CA GLU A 221 27.51 3.76 21.07
C GLU A 221 26.81 2.65 20.29
N ALA A 222 26.87 2.71 18.95
CA ALA A 222 26.37 1.64 18.10
C ALA A 222 27.08 0.28 18.38
N SER A 223 28.28 0.32 18.98
CA SER A 223 29.04 -0.83 19.50
C SER A 223 28.42 -1.43 20.76
N ASP A 224 27.77 -0.61 21.59
CA ASP A 224 27.20 -0.95 22.90
C ASP A 224 25.83 -1.60 22.77
N ASP A 225 25.11 -1.30 21.67
CA ASP A 225 23.97 -2.13 21.28
C ASP A 225 24.48 -3.58 21.13
N ALA A 226 23.90 -4.49 21.93
CA ALA A 226 24.16 -5.93 21.92
C ALA A 226 23.65 -6.61 20.62
N ARG A 227 23.91 -5.98 19.47
CA ARG A 227 23.63 -6.50 18.14
C ARG A 227 24.47 -7.76 17.93
N PRO A 228 23.83 -8.89 17.58
CA PRO A 228 24.54 -10.06 17.12
C PRO A 228 25.56 -9.69 16.04
N ALA A 229 26.78 -10.23 16.15
CA ALA A 229 27.86 -9.94 15.20
C ALA A 229 27.46 -10.24 13.75
N GLU A 230 26.56 -11.20 13.54
CA GLU A 230 25.98 -11.59 12.24
C GLU A 230 25.13 -10.50 11.57
N LEU A 231 24.62 -9.51 12.31
CA LEU A 231 23.89 -8.37 11.76
C LEU A 231 24.80 -7.19 11.43
N ARG A 232 26.09 -7.25 11.80
CA ARG A 232 27.05 -6.17 11.54
C ARG A 232 27.57 -6.25 10.10
N GLY A 233 27.89 -5.09 9.54
CA GLY A 233 28.48 -4.98 8.20
C GLY A 233 27.50 -4.56 7.11
N PRO A 234 27.97 -4.51 5.85
CA PRO A 234 27.23 -3.87 4.75
C PRO A 234 26.19 -4.78 4.10
N ARG A 235 26.02 -6.03 4.55
CA ARG A 235 25.11 -7.02 3.98
C ARG A 235 24.14 -7.55 5.03
N THR A 236 22.96 -7.96 4.58
CA THR A 236 21.99 -8.73 5.38
C THR A 236 22.43 -10.19 5.46
N ARG A 237 21.86 -10.98 6.38
CA ARG A 237 22.20 -12.41 6.51
C ARG A 237 21.77 -13.24 5.30
N TYR A 238 20.81 -12.74 4.53
CA TYR A 238 20.38 -13.29 3.26
C TYR A 238 21.13 -12.70 2.04
N GLY A 239 22.27 -12.04 2.28
CA GLY A 239 23.23 -11.72 1.22
C GLY A 239 22.99 -10.42 0.46
N ILE A 240 21.97 -9.63 0.76
CA ILE A 240 21.69 -8.38 0.04
C ILE A 240 22.46 -7.21 0.69
N ARG A 241 23.04 -6.31 -0.11
CA ARG A 241 23.67 -5.09 0.42
C ARG A 241 22.63 -4.21 1.12
N LYS A 242 22.92 -3.75 2.34
CA LYS A 242 22.00 -2.91 3.13
C LYS A 242 21.66 -1.59 2.43
N SER A 243 22.57 -1.01 1.64
CA SER A 243 22.31 0.20 0.84
C SER A 243 21.22 -0.04 -0.22
N VAL A 244 21.24 -1.20 -0.88
CA VAL A 244 20.18 -1.64 -1.81
C VAL A 244 18.89 -1.93 -1.03
N GLN A 245 18.96 -2.73 0.04
CA GLN A 245 17.80 -3.13 0.82
C GLN A 245 17.03 -1.95 1.42
N ARG A 246 17.72 -0.91 1.94
CA ARG A 246 17.09 0.34 2.41
C ARG A 246 16.27 1.01 1.32
N ARG A 247 16.78 1.05 0.08
CA ARG A 247 16.06 1.66 -1.05
C ARG A 247 14.89 0.80 -1.51
N LEU A 248 15.05 -0.53 -1.48
CA LEU A 248 13.93 -1.46 -1.74
C LEU A 248 12.80 -1.26 -0.71
N ALA A 249 13.12 -1.11 0.58
CA ALA A 249 12.12 -0.83 1.63
C ALA A 249 11.42 0.53 1.46
N ALA A 250 12.12 1.50 0.86
CA ALA A 250 11.58 2.82 0.59
C ALA A 250 10.72 2.89 -0.68
N ILE A 251 10.69 1.84 -1.52
CA ILE A 251 9.88 1.84 -2.75
C ILE A 251 8.41 2.15 -2.40
N ARG A 252 7.82 3.06 -3.16
CA ARG A 252 6.39 3.33 -3.14
C ARG A 252 5.85 3.12 -4.57
N THR A 253 4.94 2.17 -4.70
CA THR A 253 4.36 1.75 -5.99
C THR A 253 3.07 2.48 -6.33
N ASP A 254 2.57 3.30 -5.40
CA ASP A 254 1.27 3.91 -5.53
C ASP A 254 1.38 5.13 -6.45
N LEU A 255 0.56 5.14 -7.51
CA LEU A 255 0.36 6.25 -8.45
C LEU A 255 1.46 6.54 -9.50
N ASP A 256 2.54 5.75 -9.56
CA ASP A 256 3.56 5.83 -10.62
C ASP A 256 3.90 4.44 -11.18
N SER A 257 4.66 4.40 -12.26
CA SER A 257 5.11 3.16 -12.87
C SER A 257 6.19 2.46 -12.07
N PHE A 258 6.25 1.15 -12.31
CA PHE A 258 7.15 0.20 -11.68
C PHE A 258 7.98 -0.49 -12.76
N SER A 259 9.30 -0.31 -12.73
CA SER A 259 10.18 -0.77 -13.81
C SER A 259 10.63 -2.22 -13.60
N ASP A 260 11.11 -2.87 -14.68
CA ASP A 260 11.64 -4.25 -14.61
C ASP A 260 12.75 -4.39 -13.57
N SER A 261 13.70 -3.44 -13.52
CA SER A 261 14.78 -3.45 -12.53
C SER A 261 14.31 -3.29 -11.08
N GLU A 262 13.30 -2.44 -10.81
CA GLU A 262 12.71 -2.30 -9.48
C GLU A 262 11.99 -3.60 -9.08
N ALA A 263 11.19 -4.15 -9.98
CA ALA A 263 10.47 -5.40 -9.79
C ALA A 263 11.43 -6.57 -9.56
N TYR A 264 12.44 -6.73 -10.41
CA TYR A 264 13.41 -7.82 -10.32
C TYR A 264 14.22 -7.73 -9.03
N ALA A 265 14.65 -6.53 -8.62
CA ALA A 265 15.40 -6.36 -7.38
C ALA A 265 14.56 -6.69 -6.14
N LEU A 266 13.27 -6.33 -6.13
CA LEU A 266 12.34 -6.74 -5.08
C LEU A 266 12.12 -8.26 -5.07
N MET A 267 11.96 -8.88 -6.23
CA MET A 267 11.81 -10.33 -6.36
C MET A 267 13.06 -11.06 -5.85
N VAL A 268 14.27 -10.68 -6.30
CA VAL A 268 15.53 -11.26 -5.80
C VAL A 268 15.62 -11.13 -4.28
N SER A 269 15.39 -9.93 -3.74
CA SER A 269 15.42 -9.70 -2.28
C SER A 269 14.43 -10.62 -1.54
N GLY A 270 13.17 -10.71 -1.99
CA GLY A 270 12.15 -11.55 -1.36
C GLY A 270 12.47 -13.05 -1.45
N TYR A 271 12.99 -13.52 -2.59
CA TYR A 271 13.42 -14.92 -2.75
C TYR A 271 14.63 -15.23 -1.86
N ARG A 272 15.63 -14.36 -1.78
CA ARG A 272 16.80 -14.54 -0.90
C ARG A 272 16.39 -14.54 0.59
N MET A 273 15.50 -13.65 1.00
CA MET A 273 14.92 -13.68 2.36
C MET A 273 14.21 -15.00 2.63
N THR A 274 13.39 -15.47 1.68
CA THR A 274 12.61 -16.72 1.84
C THR A 274 13.51 -17.94 1.88
N GLU A 275 14.51 -18.03 1.00
CA GLU A 275 15.54 -19.09 0.98
C GLU A 275 16.27 -19.18 2.33
N PHE A 276 16.54 -18.03 2.95
CA PHE A 276 17.14 -17.98 4.27
C PHE A 276 16.15 -18.36 5.39
N GLU A 277 14.93 -17.83 5.39
CA GLU A 277 13.99 -17.95 6.52
C GLU A 277 13.18 -19.25 6.53
N PHE A 278 12.75 -19.73 5.36
CA PHE A 278 11.86 -20.88 5.24
C PHE A 278 12.37 -22.14 5.95
N PRO A 279 13.60 -22.64 5.69
CA PRO A 279 14.10 -23.86 6.35
C PRO A 279 14.30 -23.69 7.87
N ARG A 280 14.40 -22.46 8.37
CA ARG A 280 14.58 -22.15 9.80
C ARG A 280 13.24 -22.07 10.55
N THR A 281 12.17 -21.74 9.85
CA THR A 281 10.89 -21.38 10.46
C THR A 281 9.76 -22.36 10.18
N VAL A 282 9.90 -23.17 9.12
CA VAL A 282 8.90 -24.13 8.65
C VAL A 282 9.51 -25.52 8.60
N SER A 283 8.90 -26.46 9.33
CA SER A 283 9.33 -27.87 9.37
C SER A 283 8.32 -28.76 8.64
N GLY A 284 8.81 -29.82 7.96
CA GLY A 284 7.95 -30.84 7.34
C GLY A 284 7.45 -30.49 5.94
N CYS A 285 8.01 -29.45 5.32
CA CYS A 285 7.92 -29.20 3.88
C CYS A 285 9.26 -29.57 3.25
N GLU A 286 9.33 -30.71 2.56
CA GLU A 286 10.53 -31.09 1.82
C GLU A 286 10.68 -30.18 0.59
N ALA A 287 11.90 -29.72 0.33
CA ALA A 287 12.20 -29.03 -0.91
C ALA A 287 11.91 -29.99 -2.09
N PRO A 288 11.31 -29.51 -3.18
CA PRO A 288 11.14 -30.33 -4.37
C PRO A 288 12.52 -30.84 -4.82
N ALA A 289 12.61 -32.11 -5.23
CA ALA A 289 13.82 -32.66 -5.85
C ALA A 289 14.08 -32.13 -7.27
N GLU A 290 13.23 -31.22 -7.76
CA GLU A 290 13.33 -30.63 -9.09
C GLU A 290 14.39 -29.53 -9.12
N GLU A 291 15.06 -29.37 -10.26
CA GLU A 291 16.06 -28.32 -10.45
C GLU A 291 15.44 -26.93 -10.25
N ALA A 292 16.22 -26.03 -9.65
CA ALA A 292 15.81 -24.65 -9.45
C ALA A 292 15.51 -24.00 -10.81
N VAL A 293 14.28 -23.52 -10.96
CA VAL A 293 13.86 -22.76 -12.14
C VAL A 293 14.76 -21.54 -12.29
N GLN A 294 15.35 -21.37 -13.47
CA GLN A 294 16.13 -20.19 -13.83
C GLN A 294 15.20 -19.01 -14.08
N TRP A 295 14.97 -18.21 -13.04
CA TRP A 295 14.07 -17.07 -13.13
C TRP A 295 14.73 -15.86 -13.81
N PRO A 296 14.04 -15.17 -14.75
CA PRO A 296 14.59 -13.99 -15.42
C PRO A 296 15.00 -12.86 -14.47
N PHE A 297 14.34 -12.74 -13.32
CA PHE A 297 14.63 -11.69 -12.35
C PHE A 297 16.01 -11.84 -11.70
N VAL A 298 16.62 -13.02 -11.73
CA VAL A 298 17.97 -13.26 -11.19
C VAL A 298 19.03 -12.45 -11.93
N ALA A 299 18.76 -12.03 -13.17
CA ALA A 299 19.68 -11.22 -13.97
C ALA A 299 20.06 -9.86 -13.34
N VAL A 300 19.27 -9.35 -12.37
CA VAL A 300 19.59 -8.08 -11.67
C VAL A 300 20.60 -8.25 -10.54
N GLU A 301 20.84 -9.47 -10.07
CA GLU A 301 21.67 -9.77 -8.90
C GLU A 301 23.10 -9.20 -9.01
N PRO A 302 23.82 -9.32 -10.15
CA PRO A 302 25.13 -8.70 -10.29
C PRO A 302 25.13 -7.18 -10.13
N ALA A 303 24.02 -6.50 -10.46
CA ALA A 303 23.87 -5.06 -10.27
C ALA A 303 23.56 -4.69 -8.81
N MET A 304 22.93 -5.59 -8.05
CA MET A 304 22.69 -5.44 -6.61
C MET A 304 23.96 -5.67 -5.78
N ASP A 305 24.88 -6.50 -6.29
CA ASP A 305 26.11 -6.89 -5.60
C ASP A 305 27.29 -5.94 -5.79
N ARG A 306 27.22 -5.02 -6.75
CA ARG A 306 28.33 -4.08 -7.01
C ARG A 306 28.68 -3.30 -5.77
N ALA A 307 29.98 -3.21 -5.49
CA ALA A 307 30.51 -2.59 -4.28
C ALA A 307 30.38 -1.05 -4.27
N ASP A 308 30.27 -0.44 -5.45
CA ASP A 308 30.12 0.99 -5.59
C ASP A 308 28.66 1.42 -5.42
N ASP A 309 28.41 2.34 -4.50
CA ASP A 309 27.06 2.87 -4.28
C ASP A 309 26.59 3.83 -5.41
N SER A 310 27.38 3.92 -6.49
CA SER A 310 27.18 4.75 -7.68
C SER A 310 26.65 3.99 -8.89
N GLY A 311 26.32 2.70 -8.75
CA GLY A 311 25.79 1.89 -9.85
C GLY A 311 24.43 2.41 -10.38
N LYS A 312 24.18 2.21 -11.68
CA LYS A 312 22.92 2.60 -12.35
C LYS A 312 21.65 2.11 -11.63
N LEU A 313 21.72 0.94 -10.98
CA LEU A 313 20.60 0.41 -10.19
C LEU A 313 20.33 1.28 -8.96
N LEU A 314 21.35 1.70 -8.22
CA LEU A 314 21.17 2.57 -7.06
C LEU A 314 20.69 3.96 -7.47
N GLU A 315 21.14 4.50 -8.60
CA GLU A 315 20.58 5.72 -9.16
C GLU A 315 19.07 5.58 -9.43
N LEU A 316 18.65 4.50 -10.09
CA LEU A 316 17.23 4.20 -10.33
C LEU A 316 16.45 4.07 -9.02
N LEU A 317 16.96 3.28 -8.07
CA LEU A 317 16.33 3.05 -6.77
C LEU A 317 16.31 4.32 -5.89
N SER A 318 17.11 5.35 -6.19
CA SER A 318 17.11 6.63 -5.46
C SER A 318 15.82 7.41 -5.61
N VAL A 319 15.09 7.17 -6.69
CA VAL A 319 13.81 7.83 -6.96
C VAL A 319 12.61 6.93 -6.73
N ALA A 320 12.83 5.65 -6.40
CA ALA A 320 11.76 4.67 -6.27
C ALA A 320 10.82 4.94 -5.08
N ASN A 321 11.25 5.77 -4.12
CA ASN A 321 10.42 6.24 -3.01
C ASN A 321 9.47 7.39 -3.37
N GLN A 322 9.55 7.92 -4.59
CA GLN A 322 8.69 9.02 -5.05
C GLN A 322 7.48 8.47 -5.79
N GLY A 323 6.29 8.92 -5.40
CA GLY A 323 5.04 8.54 -6.06
C GLY A 323 4.73 9.29 -7.36
N ALA A 324 5.61 10.19 -7.81
CA ALA A 324 5.48 10.87 -9.11
C ALA A 324 6.81 11.48 -9.56
N PHE A 325 6.90 11.81 -10.85
CA PHE A 325 7.99 12.57 -11.47
C PHE A 325 9.38 11.91 -11.38
N LYS A 326 9.47 10.60 -11.16
CA LYS A 326 10.74 9.84 -11.08
C LYS A 326 11.68 10.16 -12.25
N VAL A 327 11.14 10.17 -13.47
CA VAL A 327 11.92 10.43 -14.70
C VAL A 327 12.55 11.83 -14.76
N TRP A 328 11.95 12.83 -14.11
CA TRP A 328 12.47 14.20 -14.12
C TRP A 328 13.77 14.33 -13.32
N LYS A 329 13.98 13.43 -12.34
CA LYS A 329 15.23 13.34 -11.60
C LYS A 329 16.29 12.50 -12.31
N LEU A 330 15.86 11.42 -12.99
CA LEU A 330 16.77 10.48 -13.66
C LEU A 330 17.22 10.94 -15.06
N TYR A 331 16.42 11.71 -15.79
CA TYR A 331 16.72 12.07 -17.16
C TYR A 331 17.24 13.52 -17.26
N PRO A 332 18.54 13.76 -17.54
CA PRO A 332 19.15 15.09 -17.46
C PRO A 332 18.43 16.19 -18.24
N PRO A 333 17.95 15.97 -19.48
CA PRO A 333 17.21 17.00 -20.22
C PRO A 333 15.94 17.47 -19.52
N LEU A 334 15.21 16.56 -18.86
CA LEU A 334 14.01 16.92 -18.10
C LEU A 334 14.36 17.61 -16.79
N ARG A 335 15.48 17.22 -16.15
CA ARG A 335 15.98 17.92 -14.96
C ARG A 335 16.33 19.38 -15.27
N ILE A 336 17.00 19.63 -16.40
CA ILE A 336 17.32 20.99 -16.87
C ILE A 336 16.04 21.75 -17.20
N LEU A 337 15.10 21.13 -17.93
CA LEU A 337 13.81 21.74 -18.24
C LEU A 337 13.05 22.13 -16.97
N GLY A 338 13.05 21.27 -15.94
CA GLY A 338 12.45 21.55 -14.64
C GLY A 338 13.02 22.81 -13.99
N TRP A 339 14.35 22.97 -14.00
CA TRP A 339 15.00 24.18 -13.49
C TRP A 339 14.64 25.44 -14.28
N ILE A 340 14.57 25.33 -15.61
CA ILE A 340 14.14 26.45 -16.47
C ILE A 340 12.70 26.87 -16.13
N LEU A 341 11.79 25.91 -15.98
CA LEU A 341 10.39 26.18 -15.60
C LEU A 341 10.29 26.85 -14.23
N ILE A 342 11.07 26.40 -13.24
CA ILE A 342 11.14 27.03 -11.92
C ILE A 342 11.65 28.48 -12.03
N ALA A 343 12.72 28.72 -12.80
CA ALA A 343 13.27 30.05 -13.00
C ALA A 343 12.27 31.00 -13.68
N VAL A 344 11.56 30.52 -14.71
CA VAL A 344 10.49 31.29 -15.37
C VAL A 344 9.36 31.61 -14.39
N LEU A 345 8.92 30.62 -13.60
CA LEU A 345 7.84 30.82 -12.64
C LEU A 345 8.23 31.81 -11.53
N ALA A 346 9.47 31.74 -11.05
CA ALA A 346 10.03 32.71 -10.11
C ALA A 346 10.12 34.12 -10.71
N ALA A 347 10.53 34.24 -11.99
CA ALA A 347 10.57 35.52 -12.69
C ALA A 347 9.15 36.11 -12.88
N CYS A 348 8.17 35.28 -13.26
CA CYS A 348 6.77 35.69 -13.36
C CYS A 348 6.20 36.11 -11.99
N ALA A 349 6.51 35.37 -10.93
CA ALA A 349 6.09 35.72 -9.57
C ALA A 349 6.73 37.03 -9.11
N ALA A 350 8.03 37.22 -9.33
CA ALA A 350 8.74 38.46 -9.03
C ALA A 350 8.19 39.64 -9.82
N TRP A 351 7.91 39.46 -11.11
CA TRP A 351 7.27 40.48 -11.95
C TRP A 351 5.86 40.81 -11.46
N GLY A 352 5.06 39.80 -11.07
CA GLY A 352 3.74 40.01 -10.48
C GLY A 352 3.79 40.78 -9.16
N LEU A 353 4.68 40.36 -8.25
CA LEU A 353 4.93 41.04 -6.98
C LEU A 353 5.40 42.48 -7.20
N TRP A 354 6.22 42.73 -8.22
CA TRP A 354 6.68 44.08 -8.55
C TRP A 354 5.58 44.94 -9.19
N LYS A 355 4.82 44.39 -10.12
CA LYS A 355 3.73 45.09 -10.83
C LYS A 355 2.57 45.46 -9.91
N TRP A 356 2.24 44.59 -8.96
CA TRP A 356 1.15 44.78 -7.99
C TRP A 356 1.65 45.12 -6.59
N ARG A 357 2.90 45.61 -6.45
CA ARG A 357 3.52 45.94 -5.15
C ARG A 357 2.73 46.99 -4.37
N ASP A 358 2.06 47.88 -5.09
CA ASP A 358 1.32 49.02 -4.54
C ASP A 358 -0.15 48.66 -4.26
N GLU A 359 -0.59 47.44 -4.61
CA GLU A 359 -1.93 46.93 -4.31
C GLU A 359 -1.91 45.99 -3.10
N ALA A 360 -2.70 46.30 -2.08
CA ALA A 360 -2.80 45.46 -0.89
C ALA A 360 -3.49 44.13 -1.23
N VAL A 361 -2.69 43.05 -1.29
CA VAL A 361 -3.14 41.67 -1.57
C VAL A 361 -4.23 41.21 -0.59
N ILE A 362 -4.24 41.75 0.64
CA ILE A 362 -5.29 41.55 1.64
C ILE A 362 -5.73 42.92 2.17
N THR A 363 -6.84 43.43 1.66
CA THR A 363 -7.45 44.68 2.14
C THR A 363 -8.25 44.40 3.42
N TYR A 364 -8.37 45.37 4.33
CA TYR A 364 -9.27 45.28 5.52
C TYR A 364 -10.71 44.89 5.14
N ARG A 365 -11.15 45.29 3.94
CA ARG A 365 -12.43 44.89 3.33
C ARG A 365 -12.53 43.37 3.14
N THR A 366 -11.46 42.71 2.68
CA THR A 366 -11.43 41.27 2.42
C THR A 366 -11.52 40.49 3.74
N ILE A 367 -10.83 40.96 4.77
CA ILE A 367 -10.90 40.40 6.15
C ILE A 367 -12.32 40.59 6.72
N GLY A 368 -12.91 41.78 6.58
CA GLY A 368 -14.26 42.07 7.04
C GLY A 368 -15.34 41.23 6.34
N ILE A 369 -15.23 41.03 5.03
CA ILE A 369 -16.12 40.14 4.27
C ILE A 369 -15.98 38.68 4.75
N LEU A 370 -14.75 38.21 4.99
CA LEU A 370 -14.49 36.85 5.44
C LEU A 370 -15.11 36.59 6.83
N LEU A 371 -14.97 37.54 7.75
CA LEU A 371 -15.58 37.53 9.08
C LEU A 371 -17.12 37.55 9.02
N LEU A 372 -17.69 38.43 8.19
CA LEU A 372 -19.15 38.49 7.99
C LEU A 372 -19.72 37.20 7.40
N VAL A 373 -19.01 36.59 6.44
CA VAL A 373 -19.41 35.29 5.87
C VAL A 373 -19.34 34.18 6.92
N LEU A 374 -18.33 34.18 7.79
CA LEU A 374 -18.19 33.25 8.92
C LEU A 374 -19.33 33.41 9.94
N ILE A 375 -19.67 34.64 10.31
CA ILE A 375 -20.75 34.94 11.26
C ILE A 375 -22.13 34.59 10.65
N ALA A 376 -22.37 34.95 9.40
CA ALA A 376 -23.62 34.63 8.69
C ALA A 376 -23.80 33.12 8.49
N SER A 377 -22.71 32.38 8.26
CA SER A 377 -22.76 30.91 8.15
C SER A 377 -22.99 30.19 9.48
N ALA A 378 -22.53 30.77 10.60
CA ALA A 378 -22.84 30.27 11.94
C ALA A 378 -24.32 30.51 12.34
N LEU A 379 -24.92 31.62 11.91
CA LEU A 379 -26.29 32.00 12.29
C LEU A 379 -27.40 31.34 11.43
N VAL A 380 -27.12 30.98 10.18
CA VAL A 380 -28.13 30.51 9.21
C VAL A 380 -27.95 29.02 8.88
N GLY A 381 -27.92 28.17 9.91
CA GLY A 381 -27.51 26.75 9.80
C GLY A 381 -28.35 25.83 8.89
N LYS A 382 -29.59 26.17 8.52
CA LYS A 382 -30.44 25.29 7.67
C LYS A 382 -30.51 25.70 6.20
N GLY A 383 -30.55 26.99 5.88
CA GLY A 383 -30.54 27.51 4.50
C GLY A 383 -29.15 27.45 3.87
N VAL A 384 -28.11 27.78 4.64
CA VAL A 384 -26.71 27.71 4.22
C VAL A 384 -26.30 26.26 3.97
N MET A 385 -26.79 25.28 4.74
CA MET A 385 -26.51 23.86 4.48
C MET A 385 -27.02 23.37 3.12
N ARG A 386 -28.16 23.89 2.63
CA ARG A 386 -28.72 23.53 1.32
C ARG A 386 -27.91 24.15 0.17
N ILE A 387 -27.51 25.42 0.33
CA ILE A 387 -26.62 26.13 -0.60
C ILE A 387 -25.19 25.56 -0.54
N ALA A 388 -24.71 25.13 0.64
CA ALA A 388 -23.43 24.49 0.83
C ALA A 388 -23.38 23.13 0.15
N ARG A 389 -24.45 22.31 0.25
CA ARG A 389 -24.56 21.07 -0.54
C ARG A 389 -24.60 21.36 -2.04
N PHE A 390 -25.31 22.39 -2.50
CA PHE A 390 -25.29 22.79 -3.92
C PHE A 390 -23.90 23.26 -4.37
N ARG A 391 -23.21 24.07 -3.55
CA ARG A 391 -21.84 24.52 -3.78
C ARG A 391 -20.85 23.37 -3.74
N GLU A 392 -21.04 22.39 -2.88
CA GLU A 392 -20.24 21.17 -2.83
C GLU A 392 -20.45 20.33 -4.09
N THR A 393 -21.70 20.18 -4.55
CA THR A 393 -22.02 19.52 -5.82
C THR A 393 -21.42 20.26 -7.01
N VAL A 394 -21.57 21.57 -7.11
CA VAL A 394 -20.97 22.39 -8.18
C VAL A 394 -19.45 22.35 -8.11
N ARG A 395 -18.84 22.40 -6.92
CA ARG A 395 -17.38 22.26 -6.75
C ARG A 395 -16.90 20.88 -7.16
N LYS A 396 -17.64 19.82 -6.83
CA LYS A 396 -17.36 18.44 -7.29
C LYS A 396 -17.48 18.33 -8.80
N ILE A 397 -18.49 18.97 -9.41
CA ILE A 397 -18.65 19.01 -10.87
C ILE A 397 -17.50 19.79 -11.52
N LEU A 398 -17.17 21.00 -11.05
CA LEU A 398 -16.08 21.81 -11.59
C LEU A 398 -14.72 21.13 -11.41
N PHE A 399 -14.47 20.56 -10.22
CA PHE A 399 -13.27 19.77 -9.96
C PHE A 399 -13.24 18.54 -10.88
N GLY A 400 -14.37 17.86 -11.04
CA GLY A 400 -14.52 16.73 -11.96
C GLY A 400 -14.23 17.11 -13.42
N ILE A 401 -14.75 18.25 -13.90
CA ILE A 401 -14.48 18.79 -15.24
C ILE A 401 -13.00 19.17 -15.37
N GLY A 402 -12.42 19.85 -14.39
CA GLY A 402 -11.01 20.20 -14.37
C GLY A 402 -10.10 18.98 -14.42
N MET A 403 -10.39 17.96 -13.61
CA MET A 403 -9.70 16.67 -13.63
C MET A 403 -9.90 15.94 -14.97
N ALA A 404 -11.11 15.97 -15.53
CA ALA A 404 -11.43 15.31 -16.79
C ALA A 404 -10.80 15.98 -18.02
N LEU A 405 -10.57 17.30 -18.00
CA LEU A 405 -9.97 18.04 -19.12
C LEU A 405 -8.46 18.19 -18.96
N ILE A 406 -8.02 18.75 -17.83
CA ILE A 406 -6.62 19.07 -17.56
C ILE A 406 -5.91 17.84 -17.02
N GLY A 407 -6.48 17.21 -15.98
CA GLY A 407 -5.89 16.02 -15.35
C GLY A 407 -5.73 14.87 -16.33
N PHE A 408 -6.75 14.59 -17.14
CA PHE A 408 -6.70 13.57 -18.20
C PHE A 408 -5.63 13.86 -19.24
N SER A 409 -5.55 15.11 -19.73
CA SER A 409 -4.54 15.50 -20.73
C SER A 409 -3.13 15.38 -20.16
N ALA A 410 -2.91 15.86 -18.94
CA ALA A 410 -1.64 15.73 -18.24
C ALA A 410 -1.26 14.25 -18.01
N ALA A 411 -2.21 13.43 -17.57
CA ALA A 411 -2.02 11.99 -17.39
C ALA A 411 -1.69 11.30 -18.71
N LYS A 412 -2.38 11.63 -19.81
CA LYS A 412 -2.08 11.09 -21.14
C LYS A 412 -0.69 11.47 -21.62
N ILE A 413 -0.27 12.73 -21.44
CA ILE A 413 1.09 13.17 -21.79
C ILE A 413 2.11 12.39 -20.95
N HIS A 414 1.84 12.23 -19.66
CA HIS A 414 2.70 11.48 -18.77
C HIS A 414 2.87 10.02 -19.21
N LEU A 415 1.76 9.31 -19.44
CA LEU A 415 1.78 7.92 -19.91
C LEU A 415 2.39 7.77 -21.32
N ALA A 416 2.18 8.75 -22.20
CA ALA A 416 2.69 8.69 -23.56
C ALA A 416 4.21 8.91 -23.67
N PHE A 417 4.78 9.79 -22.82
CA PHE A 417 6.17 10.24 -22.95
C PHE A 417 7.03 9.96 -21.72
N PHE A 418 6.62 10.47 -20.56
CA PHE A 418 7.44 10.44 -19.33
C PHE A 418 7.56 9.02 -18.79
N ASP A 419 6.44 8.32 -18.71
CA ASP A 419 6.35 6.95 -18.23
C ASP A 419 7.16 5.99 -19.10
N LYS A 420 6.93 5.98 -20.43
CA LYS A 420 7.70 5.14 -21.36
C LYS A 420 9.21 5.39 -21.25
N ARG A 421 9.61 6.64 -20.98
CA ARG A 421 11.02 6.98 -20.81
C ARG A 421 11.57 6.45 -19.49
N PHE A 422 10.80 6.53 -18.41
CA PHE A 422 11.12 5.90 -17.13
C PHE A 422 11.27 4.38 -17.26
N LEU A 423 10.28 3.70 -17.85
CA LEU A 423 10.33 2.26 -18.09
C LEU A 423 11.54 1.87 -18.94
N LYS A 424 11.88 2.66 -19.97
CA LYS A 424 13.10 2.44 -20.77
C LYS A 424 14.39 2.69 -19.98
N LEU A 425 14.39 3.52 -18.93
CA LEU A 425 15.53 3.71 -18.03
C LEU A 425 15.70 2.53 -17.07
N GLY A 426 14.59 1.98 -16.58
CA GLY A 426 14.56 0.85 -15.66
C GLY A 426 14.49 -0.53 -16.32
N ARG A 427 14.90 -0.66 -17.58
CA ARG A 427 15.07 -1.95 -18.27
C ARG A 427 16.34 -2.67 -17.80
N ILE A 428 16.24 -3.98 -17.64
CA ILE A 428 17.35 -4.80 -17.13
C ILE A 428 18.59 -4.75 -18.03
N GLU A 429 18.41 -4.70 -19.37
CA GLU A 429 19.53 -4.69 -20.33
C GLU A 429 20.42 -3.45 -20.19
N ARG A 430 19.95 -2.40 -19.51
CA ARG A 430 20.74 -1.19 -19.26
C ARG A 430 21.62 -1.28 -18.03
N LEU A 431 21.32 -2.22 -17.13
CA LEU A 431 22.09 -2.51 -15.92
C LEU A 431 23.20 -3.52 -16.19
N LEU A 432 22.98 -4.39 -17.16
CA LEU A 432 23.98 -5.33 -17.66
C LEU A 432 25.09 -4.57 -18.43
N PRO A 433 26.35 -5.05 -18.36
CA PRO A 433 27.48 -4.48 -19.09
C PRO A 433 27.34 -4.59 -20.60
#